data_AF-A0A1X0S3T9-F1
#
_entry.id   AF-A0A1X0S3T9-F1
#
_cell.length_a   1.000
_cell.length_b   1.000
_cell.length_c   1.000
_cell.angle_alpha   90.00
_cell.angle_beta   90.00
_cell.angle_gamma   90.00
#
_symmetry.space_group_name_H-M   'P 1'
#
loop_
_entity.id
_entity.type
_entity.pdbx_description
1 polymer ?
#
loop_
_entity_poly.entity_id
_entity_poly.type
_entity_poly.pdbx_seq_one_letter_code
_entity_poly.pdbx_strand_id
1 'polypeptide(L)'
;MTTRDKLERGSLSSFNVPQQYHLPISLLRLLCLIPATLGAINNISRAMTSQPTVDHSGLFQHKSTPFVHLVALLWCILSGYWSWILTTSMLRRWLHRYELGSAIVRLITLTVIIWSVSAFLSSHYGIDQPIWKWMAVCFIFFISNVLKTTLSSNKYELANGQPPQHKLNYRSTFVKVLVLPLTVVVFITMFASLYQVGQMRKQSAVLLAEKTVLPTFQKHPQLPEAEVRVMVMVLSAWTAKSLDKRKVFRETTLKLMPKNNEKISYFYRFILGQPPNEKVKASMGPLIEQEQETYGDVLLLPCSDLYPDLSQKVYHGIEWAEQYDFDYFVKTDDDIFVRWDTLSKELELAGRTQRYWRGLAYWNIPPIRSTENKNGELVYPLPIFPPYTAGALYILSRDVVHMIAGAKGPRMFVKNEDQNLGIWLFPFNIVPIHDRRIQQIDVCEEDMIGKHFGDFGEPDAIGGTMYDMLDNLQKGRKMCAGFKTSVCAMCYPCHGKANHWRDWNFDCDDRKGVTLLSLPQLTVME
;
A
#
# COMPACT_ATOMS: atom_id res chain seq x y z
N MET A 1 -18.73 23.66 -60.04
CA MET A 1 -17.79 22.59 -59.63
C MET A 1 -18.58 21.59 -58.79
N THR A 2 -18.94 20.46 -59.39
CA THR A 2 -19.83 19.44 -58.83
C THR A 2 -19.13 18.65 -57.72
N THR A 3 -19.92 18.11 -56.79
CA THR A 3 -19.48 17.30 -55.62
C THR A 3 -18.60 16.09 -55.99
N ARG A 4 -18.63 15.63 -57.24
CA ARG A 4 -17.74 14.59 -57.80
C ARG A 4 -16.28 15.03 -57.87
N ASP A 5 -15.99 16.29 -58.22
CA ASP A 5 -14.62 16.83 -58.34
C ASP A 5 -13.86 17.00 -57.02
N LYS A 6 -14.55 16.87 -55.88
CA LYS A 6 -13.92 16.93 -54.54
C LYS A 6 -13.56 15.54 -54.00
N LEU A 7 -14.24 14.48 -54.44
CA LEU A 7 -13.95 13.11 -54.02
C LEU A 7 -12.76 12.49 -54.80
N GLU A 8 -12.54 12.89 -56.05
CA GLU A 8 -11.40 12.38 -56.84
C GLU A 8 -10.04 12.97 -56.43
N ARG A 9 -10.02 14.12 -55.74
CA ARG A 9 -8.79 14.80 -55.28
C ARG A 9 -8.05 14.12 -54.11
N GLY A 10 -8.56 13.00 -53.62
CA GLY A 10 -7.92 12.15 -52.61
C GLY A 10 -7.49 10.77 -53.10
N SER A 11 -7.86 10.40 -54.33
CA SER A 11 -7.57 9.08 -54.89
C SER A 11 -6.12 9.02 -55.36
N LEU A 12 -5.48 7.87 -55.16
CA LEU A 12 -4.18 7.51 -55.76
C LEU A 12 -4.20 7.66 -57.29
N SER A 13 -5.37 7.80 -57.93
CA SER A 13 -5.56 8.07 -59.36
C SER A 13 -5.14 9.48 -59.80
N SER A 14 -4.93 10.40 -58.85
CA SER A 14 -4.42 11.75 -59.13
C SER A 14 -2.89 11.83 -59.24
N PHE A 15 -2.19 10.75 -58.91
CA PHE A 15 -0.75 10.60 -59.08
C PHE A 15 -0.55 9.50 -60.12
N ASN A 16 0.41 9.61 -61.04
CA ASN A 16 0.70 8.64 -62.12
C ASN A 16 1.16 7.26 -61.58
N VAL A 17 0.36 6.64 -60.72
CA VAL A 17 0.57 5.34 -60.11
C VAL A 17 -0.21 4.33 -60.96
N PRO A 18 0.43 3.25 -61.45
CA PRO A 18 -0.28 2.23 -62.20
C PRO A 18 -1.38 1.58 -61.34
N GLN A 19 -2.57 1.34 -61.92
CA GLN A 19 -3.76 0.85 -61.20
C GLN A 19 -3.49 -0.39 -60.33
N GLN A 20 -2.60 -1.28 -60.78
CA GLN A 20 -2.18 -2.49 -60.04
C GLN A 20 -1.55 -2.22 -58.66
N TYR A 21 -1.01 -1.01 -58.41
CA TYR A 21 -0.37 -0.65 -57.15
C TYR A 21 -1.27 0.13 -56.19
N HIS A 22 -2.50 0.48 -56.58
CA HIS A 22 -3.40 1.25 -55.72
C HIS A 22 -3.81 0.49 -54.46
N LEU A 23 -4.18 -0.79 -54.61
CA LEU A 23 -4.59 -1.64 -53.51
C LEU A 23 -3.40 -1.96 -52.57
N PRO A 24 -2.22 -2.39 -53.07
CA PRO A 24 -1.04 -2.60 -52.22
C PRO A 24 -0.64 -1.37 -51.40
N ILE A 25 -0.61 -0.18 -52.01
CA ILE A 25 -0.20 1.05 -51.31
C ILE A 25 -1.24 1.45 -50.27
N SER A 26 -2.53 1.25 -50.57
CA SER A 26 -3.61 1.53 -49.62
C SER A 26 -3.55 0.58 -48.41
N LEU A 27 -3.32 -0.71 -48.63
CA LEU A 27 -3.13 -1.72 -47.58
C LEU A 27 -1.89 -1.43 -46.74
N LEU A 28 -0.77 -1.09 -47.39
CA LEU A 28 0.48 -0.75 -46.70
C LEU A 28 0.30 0.50 -45.81
N ARG A 29 -0.48 1.48 -46.26
CA ARG A 29 -0.79 2.67 -45.45
C ARG A 29 -1.67 2.34 -44.24
N LEU A 30 -2.60 1.39 -44.35
CA LEU A 30 -3.44 0.96 -43.22
C LEU A 30 -2.63 0.37 -42.06
N LEU A 31 -1.43 -0.17 -42.33
CA LEU A 31 -0.55 -0.69 -41.28
C LEU A 31 -0.17 0.35 -40.21
N CYS A 32 -0.16 1.65 -40.53
CA CYS A 32 0.14 2.70 -39.55
C CYS A 32 -0.92 2.85 -38.45
N LEU A 33 -2.11 2.27 -38.64
CA LEU A 33 -3.21 2.28 -37.67
C LEU A 33 -3.13 1.14 -36.66
N ILE A 34 -2.33 0.10 -36.90
CA ILE A 34 -2.27 -1.12 -36.07
C ILE A 34 -2.00 -0.81 -34.58
N PRO A 35 -1.04 0.04 -34.20
CA PRO A 35 -0.83 0.36 -32.79
C PRO A 35 -2.08 0.98 -32.14
N ALA A 36 -2.70 1.95 -32.83
CA ALA A 36 -3.90 2.64 -32.33
C ALA A 36 -5.11 1.71 -32.21
N THR A 37 -5.29 0.77 -33.14
CA THR A 37 -6.39 -0.21 -33.10
C THR A 37 -6.19 -1.23 -31.98
N LEU A 38 -4.98 -1.76 -31.80
CA LEU A 38 -4.66 -2.64 -30.67
C LEU A 38 -4.84 -1.91 -29.33
N GLY A 39 -4.43 -0.64 -29.28
CA GLY A 39 -4.67 0.24 -28.14
C GLY A 39 -6.14 0.44 -27.80
N ALA A 40 -6.95 0.70 -28.81
CA ALA A 40 -8.39 0.86 -28.67
C ALA A 40 -9.05 -0.44 -28.18
N ILE A 41 -8.72 -1.59 -28.78
CA ILE A 41 -9.23 -2.90 -28.37
C ILE A 41 -8.87 -3.19 -26.92
N ASN A 42 -7.60 -2.96 -26.53
CA ASN A 42 -7.17 -3.17 -25.15
C ASN A 42 -7.91 -2.25 -24.17
N ASN A 43 -8.06 -0.96 -24.47
CA ASN A 43 -8.78 -0.04 -23.59
C ASN A 43 -10.29 -0.37 -23.50
N ILE A 44 -10.93 -0.79 -24.61
CA ILE A 44 -12.33 -1.22 -24.60
C ILE A 44 -12.48 -2.51 -23.77
N SER A 45 -11.63 -3.50 -24.03
CA SER A 45 -11.62 -4.75 -23.28
C SER A 45 -11.43 -4.48 -21.79
N ARG A 46 -10.48 -3.61 -21.42
CA ARG A 46 -10.25 -3.23 -20.02
C ARG A 46 -11.41 -2.45 -19.44
N ALA A 47 -12.02 -1.51 -20.14
CA ALA A 47 -13.21 -0.80 -19.65
C ALA A 47 -14.39 -1.74 -19.40
N MET A 48 -14.54 -2.80 -20.19
CA MET A 48 -15.62 -3.80 -20.05
C MET A 48 -15.31 -4.87 -18.99
N THR A 49 -14.05 -5.26 -18.85
CA THR A 49 -13.62 -6.35 -17.94
C THR A 49 -13.12 -5.84 -16.60
N SER A 50 -12.82 -4.55 -16.47
CA SER A 50 -12.50 -3.92 -15.20
C SER A 50 -13.76 -3.93 -14.34
N GLN A 51 -13.97 -5.03 -13.62
CA GLN A 51 -14.80 -4.99 -12.45
C GLN A 51 -14.15 -4.02 -11.47
N PRO A 52 -14.90 -3.09 -10.87
CA PRO A 52 -14.41 -2.40 -9.70
C PRO A 52 -14.10 -3.49 -8.68
N THR A 53 -12.82 -3.80 -8.45
CA THR A 53 -12.43 -4.49 -7.22
C THR A 53 -12.72 -3.49 -6.13
N VAL A 54 -13.96 -3.54 -5.64
CA VAL A 54 -14.37 -2.88 -4.42
C VAL A 54 -13.53 -3.56 -3.36
N ASP A 55 -12.43 -2.92 -2.97
CA ASP A 55 -11.93 -3.15 -1.62
C ASP A 55 -13.12 -2.89 -0.68
N HIS A 56 -13.35 -3.72 0.34
CA HIS A 56 -14.58 -3.71 1.15
C HIS A 56 -14.89 -2.34 1.79
N SER A 57 -13.93 -1.42 1.73
CA SER A 57 -13.98 -0.02 2.16
C SER A 57 -14.46 1.00 1.11
N GLY A 58 -14.54 0.64 -0.18
CA GLY A 58 -14.96 1.52 -1.28
C GLY A 58 -14.06 2.74 -1.54
N LEU A 59 -12.88 2.82 -0.92
CA LEU A 59 -12.16 4.09 -0.75
C LEU A 59 -10.90 4.21 -1.62
N PHE A 60 -10.29 3.09 -2.02
CA PHE A 60 -9.21 3.08 -3.02
C PHE A 60 -9.47 2.06 -4.12
N GLN A 61 -9.92 2.52 -5.28
CA GLN A 61 -9.79 1.77 -6.52
C GLN A 61 -8.32 1.84 -6.94
N HIS A 62 -7.51 0.88 -6.50
CA HIS A 62 -6.10 0.75 -6.92
C HIS A 62 -5.92 0.42 -8.42
N LYS A 63 -7.02 0.25 -9.18
CA LYS A 63 -7.00 0.01 -10.62
C LYS A 63 -7.64 1.17 -11.36
N SER A 64 -7.07 1.53 -12.52
CA SER A 64 -7.65 2.47 -13.47
C SER A 64 -9.15 2.18 -13.66
N THR A 65 -10.00 3.17 -13.40
CA THR A 65 -11.45 2.99 -13.49
C THR A 65 -11.87 2.71 -14.94
N PRO A 66 -13.02 2.06 -15.18
CA PRO A 66 -13.55 1.90 -16.53
C PRO A 66 -13.57 3.23 -17.31
N PHE A 67 -13.87 4.31 -16.59
CA PHE A 67 -13.90 5.67 -17.11
C PHE A 67 -12.52 6.18 -17.58
N VAL A 68 -11.44 5.87 -16.86
CA VAL A 68 -10.06 6.20 -17.27
C VAL A 68 -9.70 5.51 -18.59
N HIS A 69 -10.13 4.26 -18.78
CA HIS A 69 -9.91 3.53 -20.03
C HIS A 69 -10.73 4.09 -21.20
N LEU A 70 -11.96 4.59 -20.96
CA LEU A 70 -12.76 5.29 -21.97
C LEU A 70 -12.12 6.62 -22.40
N VAL A 71 -11.54 7.37 -21.48
CA VAL A 71 -10.79 8.59 -21.82
C VAL A 71 -9.53 8.24 -22.62
N ALA A 72 -8.81 7.18 -22.24
CA ALA A 72 -7.64 6.71 -22.99
C ALA A 72 -7.98 6.25 -24.41
N LEU A 73 -9.19 5.74 -24.66
CA LEU A 73 -9.68 5.40 -25.99
C LEU A 73 -9.71 6.63 -26.92
N LEU A 74 -10.08 7.81 -26.41
CA LEU A 74 -10.08 9.05 -27.19
C LEU A 74 -8.66 9.42 -27.65
N TRP A 75 -7.68 9.24 -26.77
CA TRP A 75 -6.26 9.43 -27.11
C TRP A 75 -5.76 8.38 -28.12
N CYS A 76 -6.23 7.13 -28.05
CA CYS A 76 -5.93 6.11 -29.07
C CYS A 76 -6.45 6.54 -30.44
N ILE A 77 -7.71 6.97 -30.53
CA ILE A 77 -8.34 7.41 -31.79
C ILE A 77 -7.58 8.61 -32.36
N LEU A 78 -7.22 9.58 -31.51
CA LEU A 78 -6.44 10.75 -31.92
C LEU A 78 -5.07 10.36 -32.46
N SER A 79 -4.38 9.40 -31.82
CA SER A 79 -3.09 8.90 -32.28
C SER A 79 -3.18 8.26 -33.67
N GLY A 80 -4.22 7.45 -33.93
CA GLY A 80 -4.45 6.82 -35.23
C GLY A 80 -4.79 7.83 -36.32
N TYR A 81 -5.58 8.85 -35.98
CA TYR A 81 -5.88 9.96 -36.88
C TYR A 81 -4.60 10.70 -37.30
N TRP A 82 -3.72 11.04 -36.35
CA TRP A 82 -2.48 11.75 -36.63
C TRP A 82 -1.41 10.91 -37.31
N SER A 83 -1.32 9.60 -37.02
CA SER A 83 -0.42 8.69 -37.73
C SER A 83 -0.85 8.54 -39.19
N TRP A 84 -2.17 8.43 -39.45
CA TRP A 84 -2.73 8.39 -40.80
C TRP A 84 -2.47 9.66 -41.61
N ILE A 85 -2.63 10.83 -41.00
CA ILE A 85 -2.32 12.11 -41.65
C ILE A 85 -0.84 12.23 -41.97
N LEU A 86 0.03 11.82 -41.04
CA LEU A 86 1.47 11.85 -41.22
C LEU A 86 1.90 10.97 -42.39
N THR A 87 1.45 9.71 -42.42
CA THR A 87 1.79 8.76 -43.49
C THR A 87 1.20 9.16 -44.84
N THR A 88 -0.06 9.60 -44.87
CA THR A 88 -0.72 10.06 -46.10
C THR A 88 -0.01 11.27 -46.70
N SER A 89 0.36 12.24 -45.87
CA SER A 89 1.04 13.45 -46.32
C SER A 89 2.47 13.18 -46.79
N MET A 90 3.20 12.29 -46.11
CA MET A 90 4.56 11.92 -46.51
C MET A 90 4.58 11.07 -47.78
N LEU A 91 3.68 10.09 -47.89
CA LEU A 91 3.52 9.27 -49.09
C LEU A 91 3.25 10.14 -50.33
N ARG A 92 2.32 11.10 -50.21
CA ARG A 92 2.03 12.04 -51.29
C ARG A 92 3.27 12.81 -51.73
N ARG A 93 4.09 13.25 -50.78
CA ARG A 93 5.34 13.98 -51.08
C ARG A 93 6.39 13.07 -51.73
N TRP A 94 6.50 11.82 -51.27
CA TRP A 94 7.49 10.89 -51.83
C TRP A 94 7.13 10.44 -53.24
N LEU A 95 5.85 10.20 -53.53
CA LEU A 95 5.38 9.89 -54.89
C LEU A 95 5.62 11.02 -55.88
N HIS A 96 5.77 12.27 -55.40
CA HIS A 96 6.08 13.41 -56.26
C HIS A 96 7.58 13.60 -56.50
N ARG A 97 8.45 13.10 -55.62
CA ARG A 97 9.90 13.34 -55.66
C ARG A 97 10.74 12.12 -56.01
N TYR A 98 10.20 10.92 -55.79
CA TYR A 98 10.92 9.66 -55.94
C TYR A 98 10.11 8.68 -56.77
N GLU A 99 10.80 7.73 -57.39
CA GLU A 99 10.18 6.59 -58.04
C GLU A 99 9.37 5.74 -57.04
N LEU A 100 8.39 5.00 -57.57
CA LEU A 100 7.42 4.25 -56.80
C LEU A 100 8.06 3.31 -55.77
N GLY A 101 9.10 2.56 -56.16
CA GLY A 101 9.82 1.65 -55.27
C GLY A 101 10.49 2.37 -54.09
N SER A 102 11.15 3.49 -54.35
CA SER A 102 11.79 4.31 -53.30
C SER A 102 10.76 4.94 -52.35
N ALA A 103 9.59 5.35 -52.86
CA ALA A 103 8.51 5.87 -52.03
C ALA A 103 7.89 4.78 -51.14
N ILE A 104 7.78 3.55 -51.63
CA ILE A 104 7.28 2.40 -50.87
C ILE A 104 8.24 2.03 -49.72
N VAL A 105 9.55 1.95 -49.98
CA VAL A 105 10.55 1.67 -48.93
C VAL A 105 10.45 2.71 -47.81
N ARG A 106 10.34 4.00 -48.15
CA ARG A 106 10.17 5.08 -47.16
C ARG A 106 8.87 4.95 -46.37
N LEU A 107 7.77 4.55 -47.00
CA LEU A 107 6.51 4.29 -46.31
C LEU A 107 6.61 3.11 -45.33
N ILE A 108 7.31 2.03 -45.72
CA ILE A 108 7.58 0.89 -44.84
C ILE A 108 8.41 1.36 -43.65
N THR A 109 9.52 2.09 -43.88
CA THR A 109 10.38 2.58 -42.78
C THR A 109 9.64 3.48 -41.80
N LEU A 110 8.78 4.40 -42.28
CA LEU A 110 7.97 5.25 -41.41
C LEU A 110 6.96 4.44 -40.60
N THR A 111 6.35 3.41 -41.20
CA THR A 111 5.43 2.51 -40.49
C THR A 111 6.15 1.76 -39.38
N VAL A 112 7.35 1.24 -39.64
CA VAL A 112 8.19 0.55 -38.64
C VAL A 112 8.52 1.50 -37.48
N ILE A 113 8.93 2.74 -37.77
CA ILE A 113 9.21 3.75 -36.73
C ILE A 113 7.97 4.02 -35.86
N ILE A 114 6.80 4.19 -36.49
CA ILE A 114 5.52 4.40 -35.79
C ILE A 114 5.23 3.24 -34.83
N TRP A 115 5.47 2.00 -35.26
CA TRP A 115 5.28 0.81 -34.43
C TRP A 115 6.29 0.76 -33.28
N SER A 116 7.58 0.94 -33.56
CA SER A 116 8.63 0.89 -32.55
C SER A 116 8.44 1.93 -31.45
N VAL A 117 8.11 3.17 -31.82
CA VAL A 117 7.84 4.24 -30.84
C VAL A 117 6.61 3.93 -30.00
N SER A 118 5.54 3.44 -30.63
CA SER A 118 4.31 3.09 -29.92
C SER A 118 4.53 1.90 -28.97
N ALA A 119 5.33 0.91 -29.38
CA ALA A 119 5.69 -0.24 -28.55
C ALA A 119 6.59 0.15 -27.38
N PHE A 120 7.61 0.98 -27.60
CA PHE A 120 8.51 1.48 -26.55
C PHE A 120 7.76 2.29 -25.47
N LEU A 121 6.90 3.22 -25.88
CA LEU A 121 6.07 3.97 -24.94
C LEU A 121 5.06 3.05 -24.23
N SER A 122 4.57 2.02 -24.92
CA SER A 122 3.69 1.00 -24.34
C SER A 122 4.36 0.15 -23.27
N SER A 123 5.67 -0.11 -23.38
CA SER A 123 6.42 -0.88 -22.38
C SER A 123 6.87 -0.01 -21.20
N HIS A 124 7.11 1.29 -21.43
CA HIS A 124 7.53 2.21 -20.37
C HIS A 124 6.37 2.57 -19.42
N TYR A 125 5.20 2.92 -19.96
CA TYR A 125 4.01 3.17 -19.16
C TYR A 125 3.25 1.86 -18.97
N GLY A 126 3.32 1.29 -17.76
CA GLY A 126 2.67 0.04 -17.38
C GLY A 126 1.16 0.00 -17.61
N ILE A 127 0.55 -1.17 -17.39
CA ILE A 127 -0.86 -1.45 -17.73
C ILE A 127 -1.84 -0.49 -17.05
N ASP A 128 -1.48 0.04 -15.87
CA ASP A 128 -2.34 0.87 -15.04
C ASP A 128 -2.34 2.37 -15.38
N GLN A 129 -1.55 2.81 -16.37
CA GLN A 129 -1.47 4.23 -16.78
C GLN A 129 -1.85 4.46 -18.25
N PRO A 130 -3.09 4.13 -18.67
CA PRO A 130 -3.46 4.14 -20.08
C PRO A 130 -3.52 5.55 -20.70
N ILE A 131 -3.86 6.59 -19.93
CA ILE A 131 -3.92 7.97 -20.44
C ILE A 131 -2.51 8.48 -20.75
N TRP A 132 -1.55 8.33 -19.82
CA TRP A 132 -0.16 8.78 -20.00
C TRP A 132 0.50 8.17 -21.22
N LYS A 133 0.34 6.84 -21.37
CA LYS A 133 0.81 6.09 -22.53
C LYS A 133 0.37 6.70 -23.86
N TRP A 134 -0.93 6.89 -24.05
CA TRP A 134 -1.48 7.35 -25.32
C TRP A 134 -1.29 8.86 -25.54
N MET A 135 -1.22 9.64 -24.47
CA MET A 135 -0.86 11.05 -24.52
C MET A 135 0.58 11.25 -25.00
N ALA A 136 1.54 10.44 -24.52
CA ALA A 136 2.93 10.48 -24.98
C ALA A 136 3.06 10.11 -26.46
N VAL A 137 2.34 9.08 -26.92
CA VAL A 137 2.29 8.71 -28.35
C VAL A 137 1.73 9.87 -29.19
N CYS A 138 0.62 10.48 -28.75
CA CYS A 138 0.03 11.65 -29.41
C CYS A 138 0.98 12.83 -29.46
N PHE A 139 1.73 13.11 -28.39
CA PHE A 139 2.71 14.19 -28.36
C PHE A 139 3.79 14.04 -29.43
N ILE A 140 4.33 12.83 -29.61
CA ILE A 140 5.33 12.55 -30.66
C ILE A 140 4.72 12.73 -32.05
N PHE A 141 3.49 12.26 -32.30
CA PHE A 141 2.84 12.45 -33.59
C PHE A 141 2.45 13.91 -33.85
N PHE A 142 2.10 14.67 -32.82
CA PHE A 142 1.85 16.11 -32.93
C PHE A 142 3.12 16.83 -33.39
N ILE A 143 4.25 16.61 -32.69
CA ILE A 143 5.55 17.20 -33.06
C ILE A 143 5.95 16.77 -34.48
N SER A 144 5.82 15.49 -34.80
CA SER A 144 6.14 14.96 -36.13
C SER A 144 5.32 15.64 -37.24
N ASN A 145 4.02 15.86 -36.98
CA ASN A 145 3.15 16.59 -37.89
C ASN A 145 3.49 18.08 -37.95
N VAL A 146 3.89 18.73 -36.85
CA VAL A 146 4.38 20.13 -36.85
C VAL A 146 5.66 20.25 -37.67
N LEU A 147 6.66 19.39 -37.44
CA LEU A 147 7.94 19.39 -38.16
C LEU A 147 7.76 19.13 -39.66
N LYS A 148 6.91 18.16 -40.03
CA LYS A 148 6.51 17.93 -41.43
C LYS A 148 6.00 19.23 -42.08
N THR A 149 5.26 19.99 -41.29
CA THR A 149 4.49 21.14 -41.70
C THR A 149 5.40 22.37 -41.85
N THR A 150 6.31 22.62 -40.91
CA THR A 150 7.28 23.74 -40.98
C THR A 150 8.36 23.52 -42.03
N LEU A 151 8.95 22.32 -42.11
CA LEU A 151 9.99 21.99 -43.09
C LEU A 151 9.48 21.99 -44.54
N SER A 152 8.16 21.90 -44.74
CA SER A 152 7.53 22.02 -46.06
C SER A 152 7.51 23.44 -46.58
N SER A 153 7.25 24.41 -45.70
CA SER A 153 6.94 25.79 -46.07
C SER A 153 8.19 26.46 -46.66
N ASN A 154 9.35 26.21 -46.05
CA ASN A 154 10.60 26.88 -46.40
C ASN A 154 11.20 26.46 -47.76
N LYS A 155 10.80 25.32 -48.33
CA LYS A 155 11.37 24.81 -49.61
C LYS A 155 10.57 25.18 -50.85
N TYR A 156 9.29 25.53 -50.72
CA TYR A 156 8.47 25.91 -51.88
C TYR A 156 8.63 27.39 -52.26
N GLU A 157 8.87 28.28 -51.28
CA GLU A 157 9.05 29.72 -51.55
C GLU A 157 10.39 30.06 -52.22
N LEU A 158 11.43 29.23 -52.07
CA LEU A 158 12.75 29.50 -52.66
C LEU A 158 12.90 29.02 -54.13
N ALA A 159 12.04 28.12 -54.61
CA ALA A 159 12.31 27.37 -55.85
C ALA A 159 11.59 27.90 -57.09
N ASN A 160 10.41 28.51 -56.99
CA ASN A 160 9.61 28.91 -58.16
C ASN A 160 8.96 30.28 -57.93
N GLY A 161 9.52 31.34 -58.53
CA GLY A 161 8.94 32.69 -58.55
C GLY A 161 7.66 32.79 -59.39
N GLN A 162 6.60 32.06 -59.04
CA GLN A 162 5.27 32.14 -59.66
C GLN A 162 4.21 32.62 -58.66
N PRO A 163 3.18 33.39 -59.09
CA PRO A 163 2.13 33.88 -58.20
C PRO A 163 1.22 32.73 -57.75
N PRO A 164 0.72 32.75 -56.50
CA PRO A 164 0.12 31.57 -55.88
C PRO A 164 -1.30 31.31 -56.38
N GLN A 165 -1.49 30.25 -57.17
CA GLN A 165 -2.82 29.65 -57.34
C GLN A 165 -3.21 28.91 -56.06
N HIS A 166 -4.22 29.46 -55.38
CA HIS A 166 -4.83 28.99 -54.14
C HIS A 166 -3.88 28.95 -52.92
N LYS A 167 -3.84 30.05 -52.15
CA LYS A 167 -3.32 30.04 -50.77
C LYS A 167 -4.14 29.05 -49.93
N LEU A 168 -3.74 27.78 -49.89
CA LEU A 168 -4.16 26.86 -48.82
C LEU A 168 -3.77 27.54 -47.51
N ASN A 169 -4.76 28.02 -46.76
CA ASN A 169 -4.52 28.75 -45.52
C ASN A 169 -3.96 27.76 -44.48
N TYR A 170 -2.64 27.61 -44.51
CA TYR A 170 -1.92 26.59 -43.76
C TYR A 170 -2.14 26.73 -42.26
N ARG A 171 -2.33 27.97 -41.80
CA ARG A 171 -2.77 28.29 -40.44
C ARG A 171 -4.16 27.70 -40.14
N SER A 172 -5.12 27.81 -41.06
CA SER A 172 -6.46 27.24 -40.88
C SER A 172 -6.46 25.70 -40.92
N THR A 173 -5.69 25.08 -41.81
CA THR A 173 -5.60 23.61 -41.88
C THR A 173 -4.86 23.04 -40.66
N PHE A 174 -3.77 23.67 -40.22
CA PHE A 174 -3.06 23.29 -38.99
C PHE A 174 -3.98 23.32 -37.76
N VAL A 175 -4.73 24.41 -37.60
CA VAL A 175 -5.66 24.56 -36.48
C VAL A 175 -6.77 23.51 -36.53
N LYS A 176 -7.39 23.28 -37.69
CA LYS A 176 -8.51 22.33 -37.82
C LYS A 176 -8.11 20.87 -37.67
N VAL A 177 -6.90 20.49 -38.08
CA VAL A 177 -6.48 19.09 -38.17
C VAL A 177 -5.64 18.65 -36.97
N LEU A 178 -4.86 19.56 -36.37
CA LEU A 178 -4.00 19.23 -35.23
C LEU A 178 -4.52 19.86 -33.95
N VAL A 179 -4.72 21.17 -33.92
CA VAL A 179 -5.05 21.87 -32.66
C VAL A 179 -6.46 21.53 -32.18
N LEU A 180 -7.48 21.60 -33.03
CA LEU A 180 -8.87 21.43 -32.62
C LEU A 180 -9.16 20.02 -32.06
N PRO A 181 -8.76 18.91 -32.72
CA PRO A 181 -8.94 17.57 -32.15
C PRO A 181 -8.20 17.38 -30.82
N LEU A 182 -6.99 17.92 -30.69
CA LEU A 182 -6.24 17.88 -29.43
C LEU A 182 -6.98 18.63 -28.32
N THR A 183 -7.47 19.84 -28.59
CA THR A 183 -8.18 20.65 -27.59
C THR A 183 -9.43 19.94 -27.07
N VAL A 184 -10.18 19.26 -27.94
CA VAL A 184 -11.37 18.48 -27.55
C VAL A 184 -10.98 17.33 -26.62
N VAL A 185 -9.98 16.53 -27.00
CA VAL A 185 -9.55 15.37 -26.20
C VAL A 185 -8.95 15.80 -24.85
N VAL A 186 -8.16 16.88 -24.83
CA VAL A 186 -7.61 17.45 -23.59
C VAL A 186 -8.72 17.98 -22.69
N PHE A 187 -9.70 18.70 -23.24
CA PHE A 187 -10.82 19.23 -22.46
C PHE A 187 -11.66 18.12 -21.83
N ILE A 188 -11.98 17.06 -22.59
CA ILE A 188 -12.68 15.88 -22.06
C ILE A 188 -11.85 15.20 -20.96
N THR A 189 -10.54 15.06 -21.18
CA THR A 189 -9.62 14.47 -20.19
C THR A 189 -9.60 15.30 -18.90
N MET A 190 -9.56 16.63 -19.00
CA MET A 190 -9.61 17.53 -17.85
C MET A 190 -10.91 17.38 -17.06
N PHE A 191 -12.08 17.42 -17.72
CA PHE A 191 -13.37 17.23 -17.05
C PHE A 191 -13.47 15.85 -16.38
N ALA A 192 -12.99 14.82 -17.05
CA ALA A 192 -12.92 13.47 -16.50
C ALA A 192 -12.07 13.41 -15.22
N SER A 193 -10.87 13.97 -15.24
CA SER A 193 -9.99 14.04 -14.07
C SER A 193 -10.61 14.84 -12.92
N LEU A 194 -11.22 16.00 -13.21
CA LEU A 194 -11.89 16.83 -12.20
C LEU A 194 -13.10 16.11 -11.58
N TYR A 195 -13.88 15.40 -12.39
CA TYR A 195 -15.02 14.61 -11.91
C TYR A 195 -14.55 13.50 -10.95
N GLN A 196 -13.50 12.77 -11.32
CA GLN A 196 -12.94 11.69 -10.49
C GLN A 196 -12.39 12.23 -9.15
N VAL A 197 -11.65 13.34 -9.17
CA VAL A 197 -11.17 14.02 -7.96
C VAL A 197 -12.34 14.49 -7.09
N GLY A 198 -13.41 15.03 -7.71
CA GLY A 198 -14.63 15.44 -7.02
C GLY A 198 -15.34 14.28 -6.32
N GLN A 199 -15.45 13.12 -6.98
CA GLN A 199 -16.02 11.91 -6.39
C GLN A 199 -15.19 11.43 -5.18
N MET A 200 -13.85 11.38 -5.32
CA MET A 200 -12.99 11.00 -4.20
C MET A 200 -13.14 11.97 -3.03
N ARG A 201 -13.15 13.29 -3.27
CA ARG A 201 -13.36 14.30 -2.21
C ARG A 201 -14.71 14.14 -1.50
N LYS A 202 -15.78 13.86 -2.25
CA LYS A 202 -17.12 13.66 -1.67
C LYS A 202 -17.16 12.41 -0.79
N GLN A 203 -16.57 11.30 -1.24
CA GLN A 203 -16.48 10.07 -0.45
C GLN A 203 -15.64 10.27 0.81
N SER A 204 -14.47 10.92 0.70
CA SER A 204 -13.65 11.24 1.87
C SER A 204 -14.38 12.15 2.87
N ALA A 205 -15.10 13.18 2.39
CA ALA A 205 -15.83 14.11 3.24
C ALA A 205 -17.00 13.45 3.98
N VAL A 206 -17.78 12.60 3.30
CA VAL A 206 -18.88 11.84 3.93
C VAL A 206 -18.32 10.91 5.01
N LEU A 207 -17.23 10.19 4.73
CA LEU A 207 -16.61 9.27 5.69
C LEU A 207 -15.96 9.98 6.89
N LEU A 208 -15.49 11.21 6.71
CA LEU A 208 -15.00 12.05 7.82
C LEU A 208 -16.17 12.59 8.65
N ALA A 209 -17.27 13.00 8.02
CA ALA A 209 -18.45 13.56 8.70
C ALA A 209 -19.26 12.50 9.47
N GLU A 210 -19.37 11.28 8.94
CA GLU A 210 -20.08 10.16 9.59
C GLU A 210 -19.34 9.64 10.85
N LYS A 211 -18.05 9.95 11.02
CA LYS A 211 -17.18 9.41 12.09
C LYS A 211 -16.84 10.38 13.23
N THR A 212 -17.37 11.60 13.21
CA THR A 212 -17.12 12.58 14.30
C THR A 212 -18.01 12.41 15.53
N VAL A 213 -18.95 11.46 15.53
CA VAL A 213 -19.72 11.07 16.71
C VAL A 213 -19.24 9.69 17.13
N LEU A 214 -18.54 9.59 18.27
CA LEU A 214 -18.20 8.29 18.86
C LEU A 214 -19.49 7.47 19.00
N PRO A 215 -19.58 6.26 18.44
CA PRO A 215 -20.78 5.44 18.57
C PRO A 215 -21.03 5.12 20.05
N THR A 216 -22.30 4.90 20.42
CA THR A 216 -22.64 4.45 21.77
C THR A 216 -22.01 3.09 22.02
N PHE A 217 -20.87 3.07 22.71
CA PHE A 217 -20.13 1.85 23.01
C PHE A 217 -20.89 0.99 24.03
N GLN A 218 -20.84 -0.32 23.84
CA GLN A 218 -21.49 -1.25 24.76
C GLN A 218 -20.62 -1.45 26.00
N LYS A 219 -21.21 -1.51 27.19
CA LYS A 219 -20.46 -1.93 28.37
C LYS A 219 -20.17 -3.43 28.26
N HIS A 220 -18.91 -3.84 28.43
CA HIS A 220 -18.59 -5.26 28.46
C HIS A 220 -19.00 -5.86 29.81
N PRO A 221 -19.80 -6.95 29.87
CA PRO A 221 -20.33 -7.48 31.14
C PRO A 221 -19.27 -7.90 32.16
N GLN A 222 -18.10 -8.32 31.66
CA GLN A 222 -16.96 -8.74 32.50
C GLN A 222 -15.92 -7.63 32.73
N LEU A 223 -16.21 -6.39 32.34
CA LEU A 223 -15.40 -5.21 32.64
C LEU A 223 -16.18 -4.29 33.59
N PRO A 224 -15.96 -4.38 34.91
CA PRO A 224 -16.65 -3.54 35.89
C PRO A 224 -16.35 -2.06 35.70
N GLU A 225 -17.26 -1.21 36.19
CA GLU A 225 -17.03 0.23 36.25
C GLU A 225 -15.87 0.57 37.19
N ALA A 226 -15.03 1.50 36.74
CA ALA A 226 -13.88 2.03 37.47
C ALA A 226 -13.50 3.40 36.88
N GLU A 227 -12.65 4.16 37.57
CA GLU A 227 -12.08 5.41 37.04
C GLU A 227 -11.27 5.15 35.75
N VAL A 228 -10.54 4.03 35.72
CA VAL A 228 -9.78 3.54 34.55
C VAL A 228 -10.16 2.10 34.23
N ARG A 229 -10.63 1.85 33.01
CA ARG A 229 -11.03 0.52 32.53
C ARG A 229 -10.08 0.04 31.44
N VAL A 230 -9.51 -1.15 31.62
CA VAL A 230 -8.47 -1.68 30.73
C VAL A 230 -8.93 -2.98 30.08
N MET A 231 -8.96 -2.98 28.76
CA MET A 231 -9.18 -4.18 27.96
C MET A 231 -7.84 -4.75 27.50
N VAL A 232 -7.59 -6.03 27.74
CA VAL A 232 -6.32 -6.69 27.45
C VAL A 232 -6.51 -7.79 26.41
N MET A 233 -5.73 -7.69 25.35
CA MET A 233 -5.64 -8.67 24.29
C MET A 233 -4.31 -9.41 24.40
N VAL A 234 -4.37 -10.72 24.63
CA VAL A 234 -3.18 -11.58 24.65
C VAL A 234 -3.18 -12.43 23.37
N LEU A 235 -2.27 -12.17 22.43
CA LEU A 235 -2.19 -13.01 21.24
C LEU A 235 -1.61 -14.38 21.59
N SER A 236 -2.21 -15.41 21.01
CA SER A 236 -1.80 -16.80 21.18
C SER A 236 -2.10 -17.58 19.88
N ALA A 237 -1.73 -18.86 19.83
CA ALA A 237 -1.94 -19.72 18.66
C ALA A 237 -2.52 -21.10 19.01
N TRP A 238 -2.92 -21.84 17.96
CA TRP A 238 -3.38 -23.24 18.00
C TRP A 238 -2.25 -24.28 18.16
N THR A 239 -1.23 -24.01 18.99
CA THR A 239 -0.13 -24.96 19.23
C THR A 239 -0.17 -25.50 20.66
N ALA A 240 0.32 -26.72 20.88
CA ALA A 240 0.48 -27.29 22.23
C ALA A 240 1.36 -26.39 23.12
N LYS A 241 2.39 -25.79 22.52
CA LYS A 241 3.24 -24.81 23.19
C LYS A 241 2.49 -23.56 23.63
N SER A 242 1.66 -22.99 22.75
CA SER A 242 0.84 -21.83 23.10
C SER A 242 -0.19 -22.17 24.18
N LEU A 243 -0.74 -23.40 24.18
CA LEU A 243 -1.60 -23.86 25.28
C LEU A 243 -0.85 -23.82 26.62
N ASP A 244 0.39 -24.31 26.66
CA ASP A 244 1.25 -24.23 27.85
C ASP A 244 1.58 -22.77 28.21
N LYS A 245 1.92 -21.93 27.22
CA LYS A 245 2.19 -20.49 27.44
C LYS A 245 1.00 -19.77 28.07
N ARG A 246 -0.24 -20.02 27.60
CA ARG A 246 -1.45 -19.47 28.23
C ARG A 246 -1.60 -19.90 29.69
N LYS A 247 -1.32 -21.17 30.01
CA LYS A 247 -1.31 -21.66 31.39
C LYS A 247 -0.27 -20.92 32.23
N VAL A 248 0.97 -20.82 31.76
CA VAL A 248 2.06 -20.09 32.45
C VAL A 248 1.67 -18.63 32.65
N PHE A 249 1.08 -17.98 31.63
CA PHE A 249 0.64 -16.59 31.69
C PHE A 249 -0.39 -16.35 32.82
N ARG A 250 -1.36 -17.27 32.99
CA ARG A 250 -2.35 -17.25 34.10
C ARG A 250 -1.72 -17.47 35.47
N GLU A 251 -0.74 -18.37 35.55
CA GLU A 251 -0.10 -18.73 36.81
C GLU A 251 0.99 -17.73 37.25
N THR A 252 1.46 -16.88 36.34
CA THR A 252 2.59 -15.96 36.57
C THR A 252 2.19 -14.49 36.43
N THR A 253 2.38 -13.88 35.26
CA THR A 253 2.16 -12.45 34.98
C THR A 253 0.78 -11.99 35.39
N LEU A 254 -0.29 -12.75 35.14
CA LEU A 254 -1.64 -12.37 35.58
C LEU A 254 -1.82 -12.30 37.10
N LYS A 255 -0.97 -12.94 37.90
CA LYS A 255 -0.99 -12.79 39.38
C LYS A 255 -0.55 -11.40 39.83
N LEU A 256 0.16 -10.65 38.98
CA LEU A 256 0.55 -9.26 39.24
C LEU A 256 -0.57 -8.26 38.88
N MET A 257 -1.59 -8.69 38.14
CA MET A 257 -2.73 -7.83 37.80
C MET A 257 -3.55 -7.56 39.07
N PRO A 258 -3.77 -6.29 39.45
CA PRO A 258 -4.54 -5.98 40.64
C PRO A 258 -5.98 -6.45 40.46
N LYS A 259 -6.61 -6.79 41.58
CA LYS A 259 -8.05 -7.10 41.58
C LYS A 259 -8.84 -5.85 41.19
N ASN A 260 -9.86 -6.05 40.36
CA ASN A 260 -10.79 -4.99 39.96
C ASN A 260 -11.34 -4.26 41.19
N ASN A 261 -11.27 -2.94 41.15
CA ASN A 261 -11.72 -2.03 42.21
C ASN A 261 -12.23 -0.72 41.57
N GLU A 262 -12.61 0.25 42.40
CA GLU A 262 -13.16 1.54 41.95
C GLU A 262 -12.18 2.37 41.12
N LYS A 263 -10.86 2.22 41.32
CA LYS A 263 -9.83 2.98 40.59
C LYS A 263 -9.51 2.35 39.24
N ILE A 264 -9.30 1.03 39.23
CA ILE A 264 -8.94 0.32 38.00
C ILE A 264 -9.64 -1.03 37.88
N SER A 265 -10.10 -1.33 36.67
CA SER A 265 -10.67 -2.62 36.31
C SER A 265 -10.07 -3.17 35.02
N TYR A 266 -10.01 -4.50 34.96
CA TYR A 266 -9.42 -5.25 33.86
C TYR A 266 -10.41 -6.27 33.31
N PHE A 267 -10.27 -6.49 32.01
CA PHE A 267 -10.88 -7.61 31.31
C PHE A 267 -9.90 -8.08 30.23
N TYR A 268 -9.63 -9.38 30.18
CA TYR A 268 -8.65 -9.96 29.26
C TYR A 268 -9.20 -11.14 28.46
N ARG A 269 -8.65 -11.34 27.27
CA ARG A 269 -8.86 -12.53 26.44
C ARG A 269 -7.57 -12.98 25.77
N PHE A 270 -7.39 -14.29 25.70
CA PHE A 270 -6.46 -14.91 24.77
C PHE A 270 -7.10 -14.98 23.38
N ILE A 271 -6.45 -14.40 22.38
CA ILE A 271 -6.97 -14.32 21.01
C ILE A 271 -6.34 -15.38 20.13
N LEU A 272 -7.20 -16.21 19.55
CA LEU A 272 -6.85 -17.20 18.55
C LEU A 272 -7.69 -16.94 17.29
N GLY A 273 -7.10 -17.19 16.11
CA GLY A 273 -7.87 -17.29 14.87
C GLY A 273 -8.59 -18.64 14.75
N GLN A 274 -9.04 -18.95 13.54
CA GLN A 274 -9.53 -20.26 13.13
C GLN A 274 -8.35 -21.24 12.98
N PRO A 275 -8.59 -22.54 13.20
CA PRO A 275 -7.53 -23.55 13.10
C PRO A 275 -6.88 -23.50 11.70
N PRO A 276 -5.53 -23.54 11.61
CA PRO A 276 -4.82 -23.48 10.33
C PRO A 276 -5.20 -24.57 9.32
N ASN A 277 -5.61 -25.75 9.80
CA ASN A 277 -6.08 -26.88 8.99
C ASN A 277 -6.85 -27.90 9.84
N GLU A 278 -7.53 -28.84 9.19
CA GLU A 278 -8.33 -29.87 9.85
C GLU A 278 -7.52 -30.80 10.78
N LYS A 279 -6.22 -31.03 10.50
CA LYS A 279 -5.39 -31.85 11.41
C LYS A 279 -5.17 -31.14 12.74
N VAL A 280 -4.81 -29.85 12.69
CA VAL A 280 -4.64 -29.02 13.89
C VAL A 280 -5.97 -28.90 14.64
N LYS A 281 -7.08 -28.72 13.92
CA LYS A 281 -8.42 -28.72 14.53
C LYS A 281 -8.73 -30.02 15.26
N ALA A 282 -8.46 -31.17 14.63
CA ALA A 282 -8.72 -32.48 15.23
C ALA A 282 -7.82 -32.75 16.45
N SER A 283 -6.56 -32.32 16.45
CA SER A 283 -5.63 -32.56 17.56
C SER A 283 -5.76 -31.55 18.70
N MET A 284 -5.94 -30.27 18.39
CA MET A 284 -5.95 -29.18 19.38
C MET A 284 -7.35 -28.70 19.76
N GLY A 285 -8.36 -28.93 18.92
CA GLY A 285 -9.75 -28.52 19.17
C GLY A 285 -10.29 -28.97 20.52
N PRO A 286 -10.24 -30.28 20.85
CA PRO A 286 -10.72 -30.77 22.15
C PRO A 286 -10.01 -30.15 23.36
N LEU A 287 -8.70 -29.85 23.23
CA LEU A 287 -7.92 -29.22 24.29
C LEU A 287 -8.32 -27.75 24.49
N ILE A 288 -8.58 -27.02 23.41
CA ILE A 288 -9.03 -25.63 23.46
C ILE A 288 -10.47 -25.54 23.96
N GLU A 289 -11.34 -26.48 23.58
CA GLU A 289 -12.71 -26.58 24.11
C GLU A 289 -12.70 -26.82 25.62
N GLN A 290 -11.90 -27.78 26.10
CA GLN A 290 -11.73 -28.04 27.53
C GLN A 290 -11.14 -26.83 28.28
N GLU A 291 -10.14 -26.15 27.71
CA GLU A 291 -9.59 -24.92 28.27
C GLU A 291 -10.66 -23.83 28.38
N GLN A 292 -11.47 -23.66 27.33
CA GLN A 292 -12.53 -22.67 27.29
C GLN A 292 -13.65 -22.98 28.31
N GLU A 293 -14.00 -24.25 28.50
CA GLU A 293 -14.93 -24.69 29.56
C GLU A 293 -14.39 -24.38 30.97
N THR A 294 -13.07 -24.49 31.15
CA THR A 294 -12.41 -24.30 32.45
C THR A 294 -12.22 -22.83 32.80
N TYR A 295 -11.75 -22.01 31.86
CA TYR A 295 -11.31 -20.63 32.14
C TYR A 295 -12.20 -19.56 31.49
N GLY A 296 -12.89 -19.86 30.39
CA GLY A 296 -13.79 -18.93 29.71
C GLY A 296 -13.12 -17.67 29.14
N ASP A 297 -11.80 -17.68 28.98
CA ASP A 297 -10.96 -16.52 28.65
C ASP A 297 -10.32 -16.60 27.26
N VAL A 298 -10.67 -17.62 26.46
CA VAL A 298 -10.24 -17.73 25.06
C VAL A 298 -11.32 -17.12 24.15
N LEU A 299 -10.88 -16.29 23.20
CA LEU A 299 -11.71 -15.73 22.13
C LEU A 299 -11.22 -16.23 20.78
N LEU A 300 -12.07 -16.98 20.09
CA LEU A 300 -11.86 -17.41 18.72
C LEU A 300 -12.45 -16.38 17.74
N LEU A 301 -11.58 -15.78 16.93
CA LEU A 301 -11.98 -14.81 15.91
C LEU A 301 -12.19 -15.49 14.55
N PRO A 302 -13.07 -14.95 13.69
CA PRO A 302 -13.34 -15.49 12.35
C PRO A 302 -12.24 -15.10 11.34
N CYS A 303 -10.97 -15.28 11.69
CA CYS A 303 -9.81 -14.96 10.86
C CYS A 303 -8.81 -16.11 10.84
N SER A 304 -7.83 -16.08 9.94
CA SER A 304 -6.74 -17.07 9.92
C SER A 304 -5.86 -16.97 11.17
N ASP A 305 -5.38 -18.11 11.68
CA ASP A 305 -4.35 -18.18 12.73
C ASP A 305 -2.93 -18.46 12.17
N LEU A 306 -2.76 -18.40 10.85
CA LEU A 306 -1.45 -18.54 10.22
C LEU A 306 -0.57 -17.32 10.50
N TYR A 307 0.74 -17.54 10.69
CA TYR A 307 1.70 -16.47 10.97
C TYR A 307 1.72 -15.33 9.91
N PRO A 308 1.63 -15.59 8.59
CA PRO A 308 1.54 -14.51 7.61
C PRO A 308 0.30 -13.62 7.73
N ASP A 309 -0.76 -14.10 8.39
CA ASP A 309 -2.02 -13.38 8.59
C ASP A 309 -2.11 -12.74 9.98
N LEU A 310 -1.00 -12.71 10.74
CA LEU A 310 -0.98 -12.22 12.12
C LEU A 310 -1.51 -10.78 12.25
N SER A 311 -1.19 -9.92 11.31
CA SER A 311 -1.71 -8.54 11.25
C SER A 311 -3.22 -8.48 11.09
N GLN A 312 -3.84 -9.43 10.37
CA GLN A 312 -5.29 -9.53 10.28
C GLN A 312 -5.90 -10.00 11.60
N LYS A 313 -5.27 -10.97 12.27
CA LYS A 313 -5.70 -11.42 13.60
C LYS A 313 -5.68 -10.29 14.62
N VAL A 314 -4.60 -9.48 14.64
CA VAL A 314 -4.51 -8.28 15.48
C VAL A 314 -5.64 -7.31 15.17
N TYR A 315 -5.85 -7.00 13.89
CA TYR A 315 -6.92 -6.10 13.48
C TYR A 315 -8.29 -6.58 13.95
N HIS A 316 -8.62 -7.86 13.78
CA HIS A 316 -9.91 -8.39 14.21
C HIS A 316 -10.06 -8.40 15.74
N GLY A 317 -8.96 -8.55 16.50
CA GLY A 317 -8.99 -8.39 17.95
C GLY A 317 -9.28 -6.95 18.37
N ILE A 318 -8.68 -5.98 17.70
CA ILE A 318 -8.97 -4.54 17.88
C ILE A 318 -10.41 -4.21 17.46
N GLU A 319 -10.90 -4.80 16.36
CA GLU A 319 -12.26 -4.63 15.85
C GLU A 319 -13.32 -5.22 16.78
N TRP A 320 -13.03 -6.35 17.41
CA TRP A 320 -13.87 -6.90 18.46
C TRP A 320 -13.90 -5.98 19.69
N ALA A 321 -12.74 -5.49 20.13
CA ALA A 321 -12.64 -4.58 21.27
C ALA A 321 -13.38 -3.26 21.03
N GLU A 322 -13.36 -2.74 19.80
CA GLU A 322 -14.02 -1.49 19.40
C GLU A 322 -15.53 -1.44 19.71
N GLN A 323 -16.18 -2.57 19.90
CA GLN A 323 -17.61 -2.59 20.24
C GLN A 323 -17.88 -2.14 21.67
N TYR A 324 -16.85 -2.10 22.52
CA TYR A 324 -16.97 -1.92 23.95
C TYR A 324 -16.43 -0.59 24.46
N ASP A 325 -16.95 -0.18 25.60
CA ASP A 325 -16.52 1.00 26.35
C ASP A 325 -15.39 0.63 27.32
N PHE A 326 -14.24 1.30 27.18
CA PHE A 326 -13.05 1.14 28.00
C PHE A 326 -12.17 2.39 27.83
N ASP A 327 -11.10 2.52 28.63
CA ASP A 327 -10.22 3.69 28.60
C ASP A 327 -8.86 3.37 27.95
N TYR A 328 -8.33 2.17 28.22
CA TYR A 328 -7.10 1.66 27.60
C TYR A 328 -7.29 0.27 26.98
N PHE A 329 -6.66 0.05 25.83
CA PHE A 329 -6.47 -1.25 25.22
C PHE A 329 -4.99 -1.64 25.30
N VAL A 330 -4.70 -2.81 25.85
CA VAL A 330 -3.34 -3.33 25.97
C VAL A 330 -3.22 -4.59 25.13
N LYS A 331 -2.27 -4.62 24.20
CA LYS A 331 -1.88 -5.86 23.50
C LYS A 331 -0.59 -6.39 24.09
N THR A 332 -0.53 -7.70 24.27
CA THR A 332 0.69 -8.45 24.59
C THR A 332 0.65 -9.83 23.93
N ASP A 333 1.77 -10.54 23.90
CA ASP A 333 1.82 -11.95 23.48
C ASP A 333 1.82 -12.91 24.68
N ASP A 334 1.54 -14.19 24.42
CA ASP A 334 1.45 -15.26 25.42
C ASP A 334 2.80 -15.63 26.06
N ASP A 335 3.92 -15.15 25.49
CA ASP A 335 5.29 -15.31 25.98
C ASP A 335 5.90 -14.04 26.57
N ILE A 336 5.08 -13.03 26.89
CA ILE A 336 5.53 -11.80 27.51
C ILE A 336 5.15 -11.76 28.99
N PHE A 337 6.14 -11.58 29.86
CA PHE A 337 5.92 -11.27 31.27
C PHE A 337 5.72 -9.77 31.42
N VAL A 338 4.58 -9.36 31.97
CA VAL A 338 4.20 -7.95 32.13
C VAL A 338 4.13 -7.63 33.61
N ARG A 339 4.78 -6.54 34.03
CA ARG A 339 4.67 -5.97 35.37
C ARG A 339 3.34 -5.23 35.53
N TRP A 340 2.24 -5.97 35.53
CA TRP A 340 0.89 -5.41 35.64
C TRP A 340 0.74 -4.55 36.88
N ASP A 341 1.37 -4.90 38.00
CA ASP A 341 1.41 -4.11 39.23
C ASP A 341 1.99 -2.71 39.05
N THR A 342 2.98 -2.57 38.16
CA THR A 342 3.61 -1.28 37.81
C THR A 342 2.79 -0.54 36.77
N LEU A 343 2.40 -1.25 35.69
CA LEU A 343 1.59 -0.67 34.61
C LEU A 343 0.24 -0.15 35.13
N SER A 344 -0.41 -0.87 36.05
CA SER A 344 -1.69 -0.45 36.65
C SER A 344 -1.56 0.89 37.38
N LYS A 345 -0.52 1.05 38.20
CA LYS A 345 -0.28 2.32 38.92
C LYS A 345 -0.02 3.46 37.95
N GLU A 346 0.71 3.22 36.87
CA GLU A 346 0.96 4.24 35.85
C GLU A 346 -0.33 4.63 35.11
N LEU A 347 -1.20 3.68 34.78
CA LEU A 347 -2.49 3.95 34.13
C LEU A 347 -3.48 4.65 35.07
N GLU A 348 -3.54 4.24 36.34
CA GLU A 348 -4.32 4.92 37.38
C GLU A 348 -3.89 6.40 37.51
N LEU A 349 -2.58 6.64 37.61
CA LEU A 349 -2.02 8.00 37.73
C LEU A 349 -2.24 8.84 36.46
N ALA A 350 -2.19 8.22 35.28
CA ALA A 350 -2.46 8.91 34.02
C ALA A 350 -3.95 9.25 33.84
N GLY A 351 -4.86 8.49 34.47
CA GLY A 351 -6.30 8.62 34.27
C GLY A 351 -6.69 8.33 32.82
N ARG A 352 -7.83 8.87 32.36
CA ARG A 352 -8.27 8.77 30.97
C ARG A 352 -7.40 9.64 30.05
N THR A 353 -6.89 9.07 28.97
CA THR A 353 -6.08 9.78 27.98
C THR A 353 -6.69 9.69 26.58
N GLN A 354 -6.19 10.52 25.67
CA GLN A 354 -6.55 10.53 24.25
C GLN A 354 -5.28 10.56 23.40
N ARG A 355 -5.35 10.01 22.18
CA ARG A 355 -4.24 9.90 21.23
C ARG A 355 -3.00 9.25 21.86
N TYR A 356 -3.21 8.37 22.84
CA TYR A 356 -2.16 7.72 23.60
C TYR A 356 -1.81 6.40 22.93
N TRP A 357 -0.55 6.27 22.52
CA TRP A 357 0.02 5.05 22.00
C TRP A 357 1.40 4.90 22.60
N ARG A 358 1.62 3.88 23.45
CA ARG A 358 2.89 3.65 24.14
C ARG A 358 3.41 2.26 23.88
N GLY A 359 4.71 2.13 23.62
CA GLY A 359 5.38 0.86 23.38
C GLY A 359 6.87 1.06 23.08
N LEU A 360 7.59 -0.03 22.79
CA LEU A 360 8.97 0.08 22.32
C LEU A 360 8.97 0.59 20.86
N ALA A 361 9.12 1.91 20.70
CA ALA A 361 9.04 2.57 19.39
C ALA A 361 10.25 2.30 18.48
N TYR A 362 9.97 2.17 17.17
CA TYR A 362 10.91 2.09 16.05
C TYR A 362 10.64 3.23 15.08
N TRP A 363 11.70 3.87 14.60
CA TRP A 363 11.66 5.02 13.71
C TRP A 363 12.67 4.86 12.57
N ASN A 364 12.31 5.38 11.40
CA ASN A 364 13.17 5.39 10.21
C ASN A 364 13.65 3.98 9.78
N ILE A 365 12.81 2.97 9.96
CA ILE A 365 13.12 1.59 9.56
C ILE A 365 12.63 1.34 8.12
N PRO A 366 13.53 0.99 7.18
CA PRO A 366 13.14 0.63 5.82
C PRO A 366 12.58 -0.80 5.76
N PRO A 367 11.69 -1.11 4.79
CA PRO A 367 11.25 -2.47 4.53
C PRO A 367 12.41 -3.36 4.11
N ILE A 368 12.51 -4.54 4.71
CA ILE A 368 13.52 -5.54 4.34
C ILE A 368 13.07 -6.20 3.04
N ARG A 369 13.82 -5.99 1.95
CA ARG A 369 13.49 -6.53 0.62
C ARG A 369 14.10 -7.92 0.41
N SER A 370 13.76 -8.88 1.26
CA SER A 370 14.24 -10.26 1.18
C SER A 370 13.16 -11.25 1.54
N THR A 371 12.94 -12.26 0.70
CA THR A 371 12.04 -13.41 0.98
C THR A 371 12.53 -14.29 2.11
N GLU A 372 13.85 -14.29 2.37
CA GLU A 372 14.49 -15.16 3.36
C GLU A 372 14.36 -14.59 4.78
N ASN A 373 14.14 -13.28 4.90
CA ASN A 373 13.95 -12.63 6.19
C ASN A 373 12.51 -12.80 6.65
N LYS A 374 12.31 -13.26 7.89
CA LYS A 374 10.96 -13.41 8.48
C LYS A 374 10.16 -12.10 8.49
N ASN A 375 10.85 -10.96 8.63
CA ASN A 375 10.33 -9.59 8.62
C ASN A 375 10.42 -8.93 7.23
N GLY A 376 10.68 -9.72 6.18
CA GLY A 376 10.73 -9.24 4.81
C GLY A 376 9.38 -8.73 4.33
N GLU A 377 9.38 -7.55 3.71
CA GLU A 377 8.20 -6.95 3.14
C GLU A 377 8.52 -6.42 1.72
N LEU A 378 8.13 -7.20 0.72
CA LEU A 378 8.50 -6.97 -0.67
C LEU A 378 7.56 -5.99 -1.37
N VAL A 379 6.32 -5.86 -0.90
CA VAL A 379 5.26 -5.16 -1.65
C VAL A 379 4.96 -3.78 -1.04
N TYR A 380 5.51 -3.46 0.12
CA TYR A 380 5.33 -2.14 0.73
C TYR A 380 5.91 -1.03 -0.17
N PRO A 381 5.13 0.01 -0.55
CA PRO A 381 5.52 0.94 -1.60
C PRO A 381 6.48 2.05 -1.13
N LEU A 382 6.48 2.39 0.16
CA LEU A 382 7.28 3.50 0.68
C LEU A 382 8.69 3.03 1.08
N PRO A 383 9.70 3.92 1.00
CA PRO A 383 11.08 3.57 1.34
C PRO A 383 11.31 3.35 2.84
N ILE A 384 10.42 3.86 3.69
CA ILE A 384 10.53 3.83 5.15
C ILE A 384 9.13 3.60 5.73
N PHE A 385 9.02 2.75 6.74
CA PHE A 385 7.77 2.61 7.50
C PHE A 385 7.51 3.84 8.38
N PRO A 386 6.26 4.29 8.50
CA PRO A 386 5.85 5.17 9.60
C PRO A 386 6.33 4.63 10.95
N PRO A 387 6.58 5.49 11.94
CA PRO A 387 6.92 5.05 13.28
C PRO A 387 5.94 4.00 13.81
N TYR A 388 6.47 2.94 14.41
CA TYR A 388 5.67 1.83 14.94
C TYR A 388 6.22 1.35 16.27
N THR A 389 5.49 0.47 16.97
CA THR A 389 5.93 -0.14 18.23
C THR A 389 6.11 -1.63 18.06
N ALA A 390 7.09 -2.19 18.76
CA ALA A 390 7.28 -3.64 18.86
C ALA A 390 6.01 -4.35 19.39
N GLY A 391 5.77 -5.56 18.92
CA GLY A 391 4.57 -6.34 19.24
C GLY A 391 4.50 -6.84 20.67
N ALA A 392 5.62 -6.94 21.39
CA ALA A 392 5.67 -7.55 22.72
C ALA A 392 4.69 -6.90 23.71
N LEU A 393 4.62 -5.56 23.74
CA LEU A 393 3.65 -4.85 24.57
C LEU A 393 3.39 -3.46 23.99
N TYR A 394 2.13 -3.12 23.81
CA TYR A 394 1.73 -1.74 23.56
C TYR A 394 0.38 -1.41 24.20
N ILE A 395 0.21 -0.13 24.50
CA ILE A 395 -0.99 0.43 25.12
C ILE A 395 -1.55 1.50 24.19
N LEU A 396 -2.85 1.43 23.92
CA LEU A 396 -3.60 2.39 23.12
C LEU A 396 -4.71 3.01 23.97
N SER A 397 -4.98 4.30 23.84
CA SER A 397 -6.23 4.88 24.35
C SER A 397 -7.42 4.47 23.47
N ARG A 398 -8.61 4.59 24.05
CA ARG A 398 -9.87 4.21 23.40
C ARG A 398 -10.10 4.86 22.03
N ASP A 399 -9.75 6.14 21.88
CA ASP A 399 -9.89 6.87 20.63
C ASP A 399 -8.92 6.39 19.55
N VAL A 400 -7.73 5.91 19.94
CA VAL A 400 -6.76 5.31 19.00
C VAL A 400 -7.29 3.98 18.47
N VAL A 401 -7.92 3.15 19.31
CA VAL A 401 -8.63 1.93 18.86
C VAL A 401 -9.74 2.28 17.88
N HIS A 402 -10.51 3.33 18.15
CA HIS A 402 -11.56 3.80 17.25
C HIS A 402 -10.97 4.26 15.89
N MET A 403 -9.82 4.95 15.88
CA MET A 403 -9.16 5.35 14.63
C MET A 403 -8.65 4.15 13.81
N ILE A 404 -8.24 3.06 14.46
CA ILE A 404 -7.80 1.83 13.77
C ILE A 404 -9.00 1.05 13.21
N ALA A 405 -9.94 0.67 14.07
CA ALA A 405 -11.00 -0.27 13.71
C ALA A 405 -12.36 0.40 13.48
N GLY A 406 -12.74 1.38 14.30
CA GLY A 406 -14.00 2.11 14.18
C GLY A 406 -14.09 2.92 12.88
N ALA A 407 -12.95 3.47 12.42
CA ALA A 407 -12.86 4.12 11.14
C ALA A 407 -12.86 3.11 9.98
N LYS A 408 -14.03 2.53 9.64
CA LYS A 408 -14.22 1.68 8.45
C LYS A 408 -13.53 2.27 7.22
N GLY A 409 -12.50 1.60 6.69
CA GLY A 409 -11.62 2.14 5.68
C GLY A 409 -10.65 1.09 5.13
N PRO A 410 -10.01 1.36 3.98
CA PRO A 410 -9.03 0.47 3.38
C PRO A 410 -7.83 0.39 4.31
N ARG A 411 -7.27 -0.80 4.45
CA ARG A 411 -6.12 -1.04 5.30
C ARG A 411 -5.11 -1.86 4.56
N MET A 412 -3.88 -1.38 4.54
CA MET A 412 -2.75 -2.17 4.09
C MET A 412 -2.34 -3.10 5.22
N PHE A 413 -2.25 -4.38 4.93
CA PHE A 413 -1.70 -5.40 5.81
C PHE A 413 -0.31 -5.76 5.31
N VAL A 414 0.66 -5.77 6.20
CA VAL A 414 2.00 -6.31 5.97
C VAL A 414 2.16 -7.55 6.84
N LYS A 415 3.16 -8.38 6.54
CA LYS A 415 3.33 -9.66 7.24
C LYS A 415 3.63 -9.51 8.73
N ASN A 416 4.40 -8.47 9.10
CA ASN A 416 4.79 -8.19 10.47
C ASN A 416 3.77 -7.22 11.11
N GLU A 417 3.12 -7.63 12.19
CA GLU A 417 2.02 -6.87 12.78
C GLU A 417 2.48 -5.59 13.47
N ASP A 418 3.73 -5.53 13.93
CA ASP A 418 4.32 -4.36 14.59
C ASP A 418 4.23 -3.15 13.66
N GLN A 419 4.63 -3.35 12.40
CA GLN A 419 4.67 -2.33 11.36
C GLN A 419 3.26 -1.82 11.01
N ASN A 420 2.25 -2.67 11.19
CA ASN A 420 0.88 -2.37 10.79
C ASN A 420 0.24 -1.25 11.61
N LEU A 421 0.53 -1.15 12.91
CA LEU A 421 0.05 -0.03 13.73
C LEU A 421 0.54 1.31 13.19
N GLY A 422 1.82 1.41 12.83
CA GLY A 422 2.39 2.61 12.22
C GLY A 422 1.69 2.98 10.93
N ILE A 423 1.46 1.98 10.05
CA ILE A 423 0.76 2.18 8.78
C ILE A 423 -0.68 2.68 9.00
N TRP A 424 -1.42 2.10 9.95
CA TRP A 424 -2.82 2.47 10.20
C TRP A 424 -2.98 3.81 10.92
N LEU A 425 -2.02 4.19 11.76
CA LEU A 425 -2.07 5.43 12.55
C LEU A 425 -1.43 6.63 11.86
N PHE A 426 -0.60 6.40 10.83
CA PHE A 426 0.07 7.45 10.07
C PHE A 426 -0.87 8.55 9.54
N PRO A 427 -2.04 8.24 8.94
CA PRO A 427 -2.95 9.28 8.44
C PRO A 427 -3.53 10.18 9.54
N PHE A 428 -3.57 9.71 10.79
CA PHE A 428 -4.11 10.45 11.92
C PHE A 428 -3.05 11.31 12.63
N ASN A 429 -1.79 11.26 12.18
CA ASN A 429 -0.65 11.91 12.83
C ASN A 429 -0.57 11.55 14.33
N ILE A 430 -0.76 10.27 14.65
CA ILE A 430 -0.50 9.71 15.97
C ILE A 430 0.87 9.04 15.90
N VAL A 431 1.72 9.38 16.87
CA VAL A 431 3.09 8.86 16.97
C VAL A 431 3.24 8.08 18.28
N PRO A 432 4.08 7.03 18.31
CA PRO A 432 4.27 6.24 19.51
C PRO A 432 5.09 7.00 20.55
N ILE A 433 4.70 6.84 21.81
CA ILE A 433 5.45 7.22 23.00
C ILE A 433 6.40 6.05 23.31
N HIS A 434 7.70 6.30 23.14
CA HIS A 434 8.71 5.29 23.39
C HIS A 434 8.79 4.90 24.88
N ASP A 435 8.78 3.60 25.17
CA ASP A 435 9.11 3.05 26.48
C ASP A 435 10.17 1.96 26.34
N ARG A 436 11.41 2.28 26.70
CA ARG A 436 12.54 1.34 26.65
C ARG A 436 12.34 0.11 27.55
N ARG A 437 11.53 0.21 28.62
CA ARG A 437 11.34 -0.86 29.60
C ARG A 437 10.60 -2.08 29.04
N ILE A 438 10.19 -2.03 27.78
CA ILE A 438 9.57 -3.13 27.03
C ILE A 438 10.65 -3.83 26.20
N GLN A 439 10.83 -5.12 26.43
CA GLN A 439 11.92 -5.91 25.86
C GLN A 439 11.37 -6.93 24.86
N GLN A 440 11.55 -6.63 23.57
CA GLN A 440 11.07 -7.46 22.45
C GLN A 440 11.88 -8.75 22.28
N ILE A 441 13.13 -8.78 22.72
CA ILE A 441 14.02 -9.94 22.66
C ILE A 441 14.16 -10.54 24.06
N ASP A 442 14.61 -11.80 24.14
CA ASP A 442 14.93 -12.42 25.42
C ASP A 442 16.16 -11.74 26.04
N VAL A 443 15.94 -10.76 26.90
CA VAL A 443 16.92 -10.03 27.72
C VAL A 443 16.30 -9.72 29.09
N CYS A 444 17.07 -9.24 30.07
CA CYS A 444 16.51 -8.85 31.36
C CYS A 444 17.17 -7.57 31.88
N GLU A 445 16.33 -6.60 32.25
CA GLU A 445 16.75 -5.37 32.94
C GLU A 445 15.86 -5.14 34.16
N GLU A 446 16.42 -4.57 35.22
CA GLU A 446 15.77 -4.51 36.54
C GLU A 446 14.54 -3.59 36.60
N ASP A 447 14.45 -2.60 35.71
CA ASP A 447 13.32 -1.66 35.61
C ASP A 447 12.35 -2.02 34.49
N MET A 448 12.44 -3.22 33.90
CA MET A 448 11.56 -3.64 32.81
C MET A 448 10.08 -3.67 33.25
N ILE A 449 9.18 -3.42 32.31
CA ILE A 449 7.72 -3.58 32.49
C ILE A 449 7.14 -4.69 31.61
N GLY A 450 7.85 -5.08 30.55
CA GLY A 450 7.48 -6.15 29.64
C GLY A 450 8.73 -6.88 29.19
N LYS A 451 8.74 -8.21 29.30
CA LYS A 451 9.87 -9.05 28.89
C LYS A 451 9.39 -10.23 28.07
N HIS A 452 9.94 -10.38 26.86
CA HIS A 452 9.81 -11.59 26.08
C HIS A 452 10.60 -12.76 26.69
N PHE A 453 9.97 -13.93 26.72
CA PHE A 453 10.60 -15.20 27.08
C PHE A 453 10.79 -16.05 25.83
N GLY A 454 12.06 -16.31 25.50
CA GLY A 454 12.41 -17.24 24.43
C GLY A 454 12.03 -18.67 24.78
N ASP A 455 12.16 -19.53 23.79
CA ASP A 455 11.79 -20.93 23.96
C ASP A 455 12.88 -21.69 24.76
N PHE A 456 12.45 -22.52 25.73
CA PHE A 456 13.36 -23.32 26.55
C PHE A 456 14.28 -24.19 25.68
N GLY A 457 15.59 -24.03 25.84
CA GLY A 457 16.61 -24.81 25.13
C GLY A 457 17.16 -24.14 23.86
N GLU A 458 16.74 -22.92 23.53
CA GLU A 458 17.43 -22.14 22.50
C GLU A 458 18.86 -21.78 22.96
N PRO A 459 19.87 -21.83 22.07
CA PRO A 459 21.29 -21.59 22.42
C PRO A 459 21.55 -20.25 23.12
N ASP A 460 20.68 -19.27 22.88
CA ASP A 460 20.79 -17.90 23.37
C ASP A 460 19.83 -17.58 24.54
N ALA A 461 19.11 -18.57 25.06
CA ALA A 461 18.17 -18.36 26.16
C ALA A 461 18.87 -17.71 27.37
N ILE A 462 18.27 -16.63 27.88
CA ILE A 462 18.80 -15.88 29.03
C ILE A 462 18.74 -16.69 30.34
N GLY A 463 18.04 -17.83 30.32
CA GLY A 463 17.79 -18.69 31.46
C GLY A 463 16.62 -18.20 32.30
N GLY A 464 16.11 -19.06 33.17
CA GLY A 464 14.95 -18.79 34.02
C GLY A 464 13.60 -18.89 33.31
N THR A 465 12.53 -18.85 34.09
CA THR A 465 11.12 -18.93 33.69
C THR A 465 10.35 -17.68 34.13
N MET A 466 9.13 -17.50 33.62
CA MET A 466 8.19 -16.53 34.19
C MET A 466 7.92 -16.78 35.69
N TYR A 467 8.00 -18.05 36.15
CA TYR A 467 7.83 -18.40 37.56
C TYR A 467 8.99 -17.90 38.42
N ASP A 468 10.23 -18.04 37.95
CA ASP A 468 11.42 -17.53 38.66
C ASP A 468 11.34 -16.00 38.82
N MET A 469 10.87 -15.32 37.78
CA MET A 469 10.67 -13.88 37.80
C MET A 469 9.57 -13.46 38.78
N LEU A 470 8.44 -14.18 38.81
CA LEU A 470 7.40 -13.95 39.81
C LEU A 470 7.91 -14.22 41.23
N ASP A 471 8.65 -15.31 41.44
CA ASP A 471 9.24 -15.68 42.73
C ASP A 471 10.28 -14.66 43.21
N ASN A 472 11.04 -14.05 42.29
CA ASN A 472 11.92 -12.93 42.61
C ASN A 472 11.14 -11.74 43.17
N LEU A 473 10.07 -11.34 42.50
CA LEU A 473 9.22 -10.21 42.93
C LEU A 473 8.55 -10.49 44.28
N GLN A 474 7.98 -11.68 44.46
CA GLN A 474 7.30 -12.06 45.71
C GLN A 474 8.23 -12.10 46.91
N LYS A 475 9.50 -12.47 46.71
CA LYS A 475 10.54 -12.50 47.75
C LYS A 475 11.29 -11.16 47.91
N GLY A 476 10.90 -10.12 47.17
CA GLY A 476 11.58 -8.82 47.22
C GLY A 476 13.02 -8.85 46.69
N ARG A 477 13.37 -9.83 45.85
CA ARG A 477 14.67 -9.91 45.18
C ARG A 477 14.67 -9.01 43.94
N LYS A 478 15.88 -8.75 43.43
CA LYS A 478 16.06 -8.18 42.09
C LYS A 478 15.36 -9.02 41.04
N MET A 479 14.74 -8.40 40.06
CA MET A 479 13.89 -9.07 39.08
C MET A 479 14.69 -10.02 38.21
N CYS A 480 15.89 -9.61 37.82
CA CYS A 480 16.81 -10.39 37.00
C CYS A 480 17.71 -11.33 37.83
N ALA A 481 17.42 -11.56 39.12
CA ALA A 481 18.17 -12.52 39.91
C ALA A 481 18.02 -13.94 39.33
N GLY A 482 19.13 -14.58 38.98
CA GLY A 482 19.14 -15.89 38.31
C GLY A 482 18.99 -15.85 36.78
N PHE A 483 18.87 -14.65 36.19
CA PHE A 483 18.84 -14.44 34.74
C PHE A 483 20.21 -13.96 34.23
N LYS A 484 20.56 -14.32 33.00
CA LYS A 484 21.79 -13.83 32.33
C LYS A 484 21.64 -12.35 31.96
N THR A 485 22.38 -11.47 32.62
CA THR A 485 22.34 -10.02 32.36
C THR A 485 23.42 -9.52 31.41
N SER A 486 24.16 -10.45 30.78
CA SER A 486 25.27 -10.12 29.88
C SER A 486 24.84 -9.74 28.47
N VAL A 487 23.54 -9.74 28.16
CA VAL A 487 22.98 -9.35 26.85
C VAL A 487 22.26 -8.03 27.01
N CYS A 488 22.50 -7.09 26.10
CA CYS A 488 21.93 -5.75 26.21
C CYS A 488 20.50 -5.67 25.68
N ALA A 489 19.60 -5.04 26.44
CA ALA A 489 18.29 -4.66 25.94
C ALA A 489 18.36 -3.46 24.99
N MET A 490 17.42 -3.41 24.04
CA MET A 490 17.30 -2.27 23.11
C MET A 490 17.11 -0.97 23.89
N CYS A 491 17.89 0.06 23.55
CA CYS A 491 17.86 1.38 24.19
C CYS A 491 18.18 1.38 25.69
N TYR A 492 18.92 0.38 26.16
CA TYR A 492 19.59 0.41 27.46
C TYR A 492 21.09 0.70 27.32
N PRO A 493 21.74 1.26 28.37
CA PRO A 493 23.18 1.33 28.46
C PRO A 493 23.82 -0.07 28.43
N CYS A 494 24.66 -0.34 27.44
CA CYS A 494 25.28 -1.66 27.22
C CYS A 494 26.70 -1.80 27.79
N HIS A 495 27.11 -0.96 28.75
CA HIS A 495 28.48 -0.99 29.26
C HIS A 495 28.82 -2.36 29.88
N GLY A 496 29.80 -3.06 29.30
CA GLY A 496 30.23 -4.38 29.76
C GLY A 496 29.29 -5.55 29.39
N LYS A 497 28.29 -5.32 28.54
CA LYS A 497 27.40 -6.37 28.01
C LYS A 497 27.84 -6.78 26.60
N ALA A 498 27.63 -8.05 26.26
CA ALA A 498 27.76 -8.56 24.91
C ALA A 498 26.51 -8.24 24.08
N ASN A 499 26.61 -8.44 22.76
CA ASN A 499 25.51 -8.27 21.81
C ASN A 499 24.94 -6.85 21.84
N HIS A 500 25.78 -5.86 21.57
CA HIS A 500 25.34 -4.47 21.58
C HIS A 500 24.44 -4.25 20.37
N TRP A 501 23.27 -3.65 20.58
CA TRP A 501 22.35 -3.34 19.47
C TRP A 501 22.96 -2.45 18.37
N ARG A 502 24.06 -1.73 18.64
CA ARG A 502 24.84 -0.97 17.65
C ARG A 502 25.51 -1.89 16.62
N ASP A 503 25.90 -3.10 17.04
CA ASP A 503 26.48 -4.11 16.15
C ASP A 503 25.48 -4.57 15.09
N TRP A 504 24.18 -4.37 15.35
CA TRP A 504 23.07 -4.68 14.45
C TRP A 504 22.58 -3.46 13.66
N ASN A 505 23.39 -2.39 13.60
CA ASN A 505 23.08 -1.12 12.93
C ASN A 505 21.89 -0.35 13.55
N PHE A 506 21.53 -0.62 14.81
CA PHE A 506 20.52 0.19 15.51
C PHE A 506 21.15 1.36 16.27
N ASP A 507 20.42 2.47 16.36
CA ASP A 507 20.65 3.57 17.30
C ASP A 507 19.44 3.76 18.22
N CYS A 508 19.62 4.51 19.30
CA CYS A 508 18.53 4.80 20.24
C CYS A 508 18.46 6.29 20.56
N ASP A 509 17.27 6.84 20.37
CA ASP A 509 16.90 8.21 20.70
C ASP A 509 15.88 8.16 21.84
N ASP A 510 16.08 8.92 22.92
CA ASP A 510 15.24 8.85 24.11
C ASP A 510 13.75 9.18 23.83
N ARG A 511 13.45 9.91 22.75
CA ARG A 511 12.09 10.31 22.38
C ARG A 511 11.51 9.42 21.29
N LYS A 512 12.29 9.11 20.26
CA LYS A 512 11.85 8.33 19.09
C LYS A 512 11.96 6.82 19.31
N GLY A 513 12.86 6.39 20.18
CA GLY A 513 13.19 4.99 20.40
C GLY A 513 14.25 4.47 19.44
N VAL A 514 14.04 3.24 18.95
CA VAL A 514 15.00 2.54 18.10
C VAL A 514 15.03 3.17 16.70
N THR A 515 16.21 3.53 16.23
CA THR A 515 16.51 4.05 14.90
C THR A 515 17.67 3.28 14.29
N LEU A 516 18.22 3.71 13.15
CA LEU A 516 19.41 3.11 12.54
C LEU A 516 20.64 4.02 12.70
N LEU A 517 21.82 3.43 12.94
CA LEU A 517 23.10 4.18 12.95
C LEU A 517 23.43 4.72 11.57
N SER A 518 23.27 3.86 10.57
CA SER A 518 23.50 4.18 9.17
C SER A 518 22.27 3.75 8.37
N LEU A 519 21.61 4.72 7.75
CA LEU A 519 20.51 4.45 6.83
C LEU A 519 21.06 3.77 5.57
N PRO A 520 20.53 2.60 5.18
CA PRO A 520 20.88 1.98 3.92
C PRO A 520 20.34 2.82 2.75
N GLN A 521 20.81 2.56 1.53
CA GLN A 521 20.27 3.19 0.35
C GLN A 521 18.78 2.86 0.21
N LEU A 522 17.95 3.91 0.25
CA LEU A 522 16.51 3.79 0.17
C LEU A 522 16.11 3.40 -1.26
N THR A 523 15.38 2.30 -1.40
CA THR A 523 14.82 1.85 -2.67
C THR A 523 13.31 2.10 -2.66
N VAL A 524 12.85 2.88 -3.64
CA VAL A 524 11.42 3.06 -3.92
C VAL A 524 11.03 2.00 -4.94
N MET A 525 9.89 1.34 -4.76
CA MET A 525 9.36 0.47 -5.82
C MET A 525 8.86 1.35 -6.96
N GLU A 526 9.41 1.17 -8.16
CA GLU A 526 8.97 1.83 -9.40
C GLU A 526 7.59 1.37 -9.87
#